data_AF-A0A8C0UTE9-F1
#
_entry.id   AF-A0A8C0UTE9-F1
#
_cell.length_a   1.000
_cell.length_b   1.000
_cell.length_c   1.000
_cell.angle_alpha   90.00
_cell.angle_beta   90.00
_cell.angle_gamma   90.00
#
_symmetry.space_group_name_H-M   'P 1'
#
loop_
_entity.id
_entity.type
_entity.pdbx_description
1 polymer ?
#
loop_
_entity_poly.entity_id
_entity_poly.type
_entity_poly.pdbx_seq_one_letter_code
_entity_poly.pdbx_strand_id
1 'polypeptide(L)'
;MSQAPFARRPPFKVCYICGREFGSHSIAIHEPKCLEKWRIENNQLPKHLRRPEPRKPEVLTGCGSYTFTDENEAAYYSAQAQLLPCRKCGRTFFPDRLPVHERCCKGGSSRARQPCATAGKWGKAPRSGTGSGSGELSKARQGTSRAAPAVSDQAKVIRRPPTVICYICGREYGTKSISIHEPQCLKKWHQENDNLPKHLRRPEPKKPEVRTVQAKGFYDLDALNEAAWTSAQAQLVPCDICGRTFLPDRLIVHQRSCKPKPAK
;
A
#
# COMPACT_ATOMS: atom_id res chain seq x y z
N MET A 1 -27.59 29.56 20.15
CA MET A 1 -26.91 28.66 19.19
C MET A 1 -26.41 27.44 19.94
N SER A 2 -27.11 26.31 19.81
CA SER A 2 -26.78 25.09 20.57
C SER A 2 -25.70 24.30 19.83
N GLN A 3 -24.49 24.22 20.39
CA GLN A 3 -23.42 23.39 19.83
C GLN A 3 -23.75 21.91 20.06
N ALA A 4 -23.81 21.12 18.98
CA ALA A 4 -23.99 19.68 19.08
C ALA A 4 -22.76 19.05 19.78
N PRO A 5 -22.93 18.10 20.71
CA PRO A 5 -21.81 17.46 21.37
C PRO A 5 -20.99 16.64 20.36
N PHE A 6 -19.69 16.95 20.24
CA PHE A 6 -18.78 16.18 19.40
C PHE A 6 -18.79 14.72 19.83
N ALA A 7 -19.08 13.81 18.90
CA ALA A 7 -19.03 12.38 19.14
C ALA A 7 -17.63 12.00 19.66
N ARG A 8 -17.56 11.53 20.91
CA ARG A 8 -16.29 11.13 21.53
C ARG A 8 -15.68 10.01 20.69
N ARG A 9 -14.39 10.14 20.35
CA ARG A 9 -13.68 9.08 19.62
C ARG A 9 -13.74 7.78 20.43
N PRO A 10 -13.94 6.61 19.79
CA PRO A 10 -13.86 5.32 20.48
C PRO A 10 -12.52 5.16 21.21
N PRO A 11 -12.48 4.47 22.36
CA PRO A 11 -11.24 4.22 23.07
C PRO A 11 -10.26 3.42 22.20
N PHE A 12 -9.00 3.82 22.25
CA PHE A 12 -7.90 3.22 21.51
C PHE A 12 -6.74 2.92 22.47
N LYS A 13 -5.91 1.93 22.12
CA LYS A 13 -4.64 1.64 22.78
C LYS A 13 -3.46 1.92 21.85
N VAL A 14 -2.39 2.51 22.37
CA VAL A 14 -1.13 2.75 21.66
C VAL A 14 -0.23 1.53 21.76
N CYS A 15 0.34 1.08 20.65
CA CYS A 15 1.34 0.00 20.68
C CYS A 15 2.68 0.49 21.23
N TYR A 16 3.12 -0.10 22.34
CA TYR A 16 4.36 0.25 23.03
C TYR A 16 5.65 0.00 22.23
N ILE A 17 5.56 -0.64 21.07
CA ILE A 17 6.70 -0.96 20.19
C ILE A 17 6.78 -0.01 19.00
N CYS A 18 5.65 0.35 18.39
CA CYS A 18 5.60 1.11 17.14
C CYS A 18 4.84 2.45 17.22
N GLY A 19 4.27 2.79 18.38
CA GLY A 19 3.62 4.08 18.65
C GLY A 19 2.33 4.34 17.88
N ARG A 20 1.73 3.32 17.25
CA ARG A 20 0.47 3.47 16.50
C ARG A 20 -0.74 3.20 17.39
N GLU A 21 -1.83 3.90 17.09
CA GLU A 21 -3.15 3.73 17.70
C GLU A 21 -3.87 2.51 17.10
N PHE A 22 -4.48 1.70 17.96
CA PHE A 22 -5.32 0.56 17.62
C PHE A 22 -6.60 0.55 18.46
N GLY A 23 -7.67 -0.07 17.98
CA GLY A 23 -8.83 -0.35 18.83
C GLY A 23 -8.49 -1.37 19.92
N SER A 24 -9.17 -1.30 21.07
CA SER A 24 -8.84 -2.10 22.27
C SER A 24 -8.80 -3.62 22.05
N HIS A 25 -9.48 -4.16 21.04
CA HIS A 25 -9.38 -5.58 20.65
C HIS A 25 -8.28 -5.86 19.61
N SER A 26 -8.00 -4.92 18.70
CA SER A 26 -7.00 -5.13 17.64
C SER A 26 -5.57 -4.99 18.14
N ILE A 27 -5.34 -4.29 19.26
CA ILE A 27 -4.03 -4.19 19.90
C ILE A 27 -3.49 -5.57 20.34
N ALA A 28 -4.33 -6.45 20.90
CA ALA A 28 -3.92 -7.79 21.35
C ALA A 28 -3.47 -8.71 20.21
N ILE A 29 -3.99 -8.51 18.99
CA ILE A 29 -3.58 -9.23 17.78
C ILE A 29 -2.33 -8.57 17.15
N HIS A 30 -2.16 -7.27 17.36
CA HIS A 30 -1.05 -6.49 16.81
C HIS A 30 0.25 -6.63 17.60
N GLU A 31 0.21 -6.49 18.93
CA GLU A 31 1.38 -6.55 19.82
C GLU A 31 2.31 -7.73 19.56
N PRO A 32 1.87 -9.00 19.58
CA PRO A 32 2.78 -10.15 19.36
C PRO A 32 3.40 -10.14 17.96
N LYS A 33 2.62 -9.75 16.93
CA LYS A 33 3.12 -9.65 15.54
C LYS A 33 4.11 -8.48 15.37
N CYS A 34 3.92 -7.40 16.13
CA CYS A 34 4.82 -6.26 16.15
C CYS A 34 6.13 -6.57 16.88
N LEU A 35 6.06 -7.31 17.98
CA LEU A 35 7.23 -7.77 18.73
C LEU A 35 8.07 -8.75 17.91
N GLU A 36 7.42 -9.71 17.23
CA GLU A 36 8.12 -10.66 16.37
C GLU A 36 8.84 -9.96 15.21
N LYS A 37 8.16 -9.03 14.52
CA LYS A 37 8.78 -8.19 13.49
C LYS A 37 9.97 -7.39 14.06
N TRP A 38 9.81 -6.80 15.25
CA TRP A 38 10.87 -6.06 15.92
C TRP A 38 12.08 -6.96 16.24
N ARG A 39 11.87 -8.20 16.72
CA ARG A 39 12.94 -9.17 17.02
C ARG A 39 13.72 -9.54 15.76
N ILE A 40 13.03 -9.81 14.66
CA ILE A 40 13.64 -10.11 13.35
C ILE A 40 14.52 -8.92 12.90
N GLU A 41 13.97 -7.70 12.91
CA GLU A 41 14.71 -6.49 12.52
C GLU A 41 15.89 -6.20 13.47
N ASN A 42 15.73 -6.45 14.78
CA ASN A 42 16.78 -6.24 15.77
C ASN A 42 17.91 -7.27 15.64
N ASN A 43 17.59 -8.53 15.31
CA ASN A 43 18.59 -9.58 15.10
C ASN A 43 19.42 -9.38 13.83
N GLN A 44 18.84 -8.74 12.80
CA GLN A 44 19.57 -8.34 11.59
C GLN A 44 20.58 -7.20 11.83
N LEU A 45 20.46 -6.45 12.92
CA LEU A 45 21.43 -5.41 13.26
C LEU A 45 22.74 -6.02 13.79
N PRO A 46 23.91 -5.40 13.47
CA PRO A 46 25.18 -5.71 14.12
C PRO A 46 25.05 -5.72 15.64
N LYS A 47 25.77 -6.60 16.34
CA LYS A 47 25.62 -6.81 17.81
C LYS A 47 25.62 -5.49 18.61
N HIS A 48 26.45 -4.52 18.23
CA HIS A 48 26.58 -3.21 18.88
C HIS A 48 25.45 -2.20 18.55
N LEU A 49 24.57 -2.50 17.61
CA LEU A 49 23.38 -1.71 17.25
C LEU A 49 22.06 -2.41 17.64
N ARG A 50 22.14 -3.60 18.24
CA ARG A 50 20.96 -4.30 18.77
C ARG A 50 20.44 -3.57 19.99
N ARG A 51 19.13 -3.33 20.01
CA ARG A 51 18.41 -2.70 21.13
C ARG A 51 17.97 -3.77 22.15
N PRO A 52 17.74 -3.39 23.42
CA PRO A 52 17.06 -4.25 24.39
C PRO A 52 15.60 -4.50 23.95
N GLU A 53 15.06 -5.67 24.29
CA GLU A 53 13.67 -6.01 23.95
C GLU A 53 12.69 -5.01 24.60
N PRO A 54 11.72 -4.44 23.86
CA PRO A 54 10.77 -3.52 24.43
C PRO A 54 9.90 -4.27 25.43
N ARG A 55 9.93 -3.85 26.70
CA ARG A 55 9.04 -4.39 27.72
C ARG A 55 7.69 -3.70 27.60
N LYS A 56 6.61 -4.49 27.69
CA LYS A 56 5.26 -3.95 27.84
C LYS A 56 5.22 -3.21 29.18
N PRO A 57 4.75 -1.95 29.24
CA PRO A 57 4.58 -1.25 30.51
C PRO A 57 3.67 -2.08 31.42
N GLU A 58 4.17 -2.42 32.62
CA GLU A 58 3.37 -3.12 33.63
C GLU A 58 2.35 -2.14 34.19
N VAL A 59 1.09 -2.35 33.84
CA VAL A 59 -0.02 -1.60 34.43
C VAL A 59 -0.20 -2.14 35.86
N LEU A 60 0.33 -1.41 36.84
CA LEU A 60 0.18 -1.72 38.27
C LEU A 60 -1.31 -1.83 38.60
N THR A 61 -1.81 -3.06 38.63
CA THR A 61 -3.22 -3.38 38.88
C THR A 61 -3.46 -3.40 40.39
N GLY A 62 -3.14 -2.29 41.05
CA GLY A 62 -3.16 -2.11 42.49
C GLY A 62 -3.71 -0.74 42.87
N CYS A 63 -5.00 -0.72 43.23
CA CYS A 63 -5.69 0.37 43.91
C CYS A 63 -5.41 1.80 43.39
N GLY A 64 -6.00 2.17 42.24
CA GLY A 64 -6.01 3.54 41.76
C GLY A 64 -6.85 3.70 40.49
N SER A 65 -7.49 4.88 40.31
CA SER A 65 -8.28 5.21 39.12
C SER A 65 -7.36 5.52 37.92
N TYR A 66 -6.71 4.50 37.38
CA TYR A 66 -5.84 4.60 36.21
C TYR A 66 -6.66 4.70 34.92
N THR A 67 -6.31 5.65 34.04
CA THR A 67 -7.08 5.90 32.81
C THR A 67 -6.41 5.30 31.58
N PHE A 68 -7.19 5.04 30.52
CA PHE A 68 -6.64 4.66 29.21
C PHE A 68 -5.62 5.67 28.66
N THR A 69 -5.65 6.92 29.12
CA THR A 69 -4.68 7.96 28.77
C THR A 69 -3.29 7.61 29.28
N ASP A 70 -3.19 7.15 30.52
CA ASP A 70 -1.92 6.91 31.22
C ASP A 70 -1.22 5.66 30.64
N GLU A 71 -1.99 4.59 30.36
CA GLU A 71 -1.50 3.42 29.62
C GLU A 71 -0.96 3.80 28.23
N ASN A 72 -1.68 4.70 27.53
CA ASN A 72 -1.31 5.14 26.19
C ASN A 72 -0.07 6.02 26.18
N GLU A 73 0.09 6.87 27.19
CA GLU A 73 1.26 7.71 27.39
C GLU A 73 2.50 6.86 27.72
N ALA A 74 2.38 5.91 28.66
CA ALA A 74 3.46 4.97 28.98
C ALA A 74 3.88 4.12 27.76
N ALA A 75 2.91 3.64 26.97
CA ALA A 75 3.18 2.94 25.71
C ALA A 75 3.82 3.86 24.67
N TYR A 76 3.38 5.12 24.56
CA TYR A 76 3.94 6.10 23.63
C TYR A 76 5.41 6.42 23.95
N TYR A 77 5.76 6.63 25.22
CA TYR A 77 7.15 6.82 25.65
C TYR A 77 8.02 5.58 25.41
N SER A 78 7.51 4.37 25.67
CA SER A 78 8.23 3.12 25.35
C SER A 78 8.52 3.00 23.85
N ALA A 79 7.56 3.38 22.99
CA ALA A 79 7.75 3.39 21.54
C ALA A 79 8.73 4.47 21.06
N GLN A 80 8.75 5.65 21.70
CA GLN A 80 9.74 6.70 21.41
C GLN A 80 11.17 6.25 21.74
N ALA A 81 11.37 5.52 22.85
CA ALA A 81 12.67 5.00 23.25
C ALA A 81 13.29 3.99 22.24
N GLN A 82 12.48 3.45 21.31
CA GLN A 82 12.93 2.56 20.23
C GLN A 82 13.42 3.30 18.98
N LEU A 83 13.32 4.63 18.93
CA LEU A 83 13.74 5.42 17.78
C LEU A 83 15.25 5.67 17.78
N LEU A 84 15.88 5.58 16.60
CA LEU A 84 17.31 5.82 16.40
C LEU A 84 17.54 7.21 15.77
N PRO A 85 18.50 8.03 16.28
CA PRO A 85 18.84 9.31 15.68
C PRO A 85 19.63 9.15 14.39
N CYS A 86 19.27 9.91 13.36
CA CYS A 86 20.03 10.02 12.13
C CYS A 86 21.37 10.70 12.36
N ARG A 87 22.47 10.09 11.91
CA ARG A 87 23.83 10.60 12.10
C ARG A 87 24.09 11.96 11.43
N LYS A 88 23.31 12.31 10.40
CA LYS A 88 23.45 13.55 9.61
C LYS A 88 22.62 14.74 10.13
N CYS A 89 21.56 14.52 10.91
CA CYS A 89 20.64 15.60 11.32
C CYS A 89 19.99 15.44 12.70
N GLY A 90 20.34 14.40 13.47
CA GLY A 90 19.84 14.14 14.82
C GLY A 90 18.37 13.71 14.92
N ARG A 91 17.55 13.88 13.87
CA ARG A 91 16.13 13.47 13.86
C ARG A 91 16.01 11.97 14.10
N THR A 92 15.07 11.58 14.96
CA THR A 92 14.84 10.19 15.37
C THR A 92 13.84 9.48 14.45
N PHE A 93 14.12 8.22 14.11
CA PHE A 93 13.32 7.40 13.22
C PHE A 93 13.27 5.94 13.71
N PHE A 94 12.23 5.20 13.34
CA PHE A 94 12.27 3.75 13.47
C PHE A 94 13.34 3.15 12.53
N PRO A 95 13.98 2.01 12.90
CA PRO A 95 15.08 1.42 12.14
C PRO A 95 14.74 1.11 10.68
N ASP A 96 13.49 0.77 10.36
CA ASP A 96 13.00 0.52 9.00
C ASP A 96 13.02 1.77 8.10
N ARG A 97 12.82 2.95 8.70
CA ARG A 97 12.73 4.24 8.02
C ARG A 97 14.04 5.01 8.00
N LEU A 98 14.95 4.74 8.94
CA LEU A 98 16.21 5.46 9.05
C LEU A 98 17.07 5.36 7.76
N PRO A 99 17.31 4.18 7.15
CA PRO A 99 18.05 4.08 5.89
C PRO A 99 17.36 4.80 4.72
N VAL A 100 16.02 4.84 4.71
CA VAL A 100 15.26 5.58 3.70
C VAL A 100 15.50 7.08 3.83
N HIS A 101 15.49 7.59 5.06
CA HIS A 101 15.81 8.98 5.35
C HIS A 101 17.28 9.32 5.04
N GLU A 102 18.24 8.48 5.44
CA GLU A 102 19.67 8.76 5.32
C GLU A 102 20.18 8.88 3.88
N ARG A 103 19.53 8.20 2.92
CA ARG A 103 19.77 8.35 1.48
C ARG A 103 19.43 9.75 0.96
N CYS A 104 18.42 10.41 1.53
CA CYS A 104 17.96 11.75 1.11
C CYS A 104 18.37 12.87 2.08
N CYS A 105 18.88 12.51 3.27
CA CYS A 105 19.29 13.48 4.27
C CYS A 105 20.57 14.19 3.84
N LYS A 106 20.42 15.48 3.53
CA LYS A 106 21.50 16.37 3.05
C LYS A 106 22.43 16.89 4.15
N GLY A 107 22.16 16.55 5.42
CA GLY A 107 22.79 17.20 6.56
C GLY A 107 22.19 18.58 6.83
N GLY A 108 21.86 18.86 8.08
CA GLY A 108 21.25 20.12 8.47
C GLY A 108 21.56 20.38 9.93
N SER A 109 22.20 21.52 10.21
CA SER A 109 22.82 21.81 11.49
C SER A 109 21.88 21.60 12.68
N SER A 110 22.44 21.01 13.73
CA SER A 110 21.83 20.92 15.04
C SER A 110 21.55 22.31 15.60
N ARG A 111 20.28 22.73 15.57
CA ARG A 111 19.74 23.57 16.63
C ARG A 111 18.64 22.80 17.34
N ALA A 112 18.96 22.34 18.55
CA ALA A 112 17.98 21.74 19.44
C ALA A 112 16.87 22.77 19.71
N ARG A 113 15.65 22.48 19.26
CA ARG A 113 14.45 22.97 19.94
C ARG A 113 13.94 21.85 20.83
N GLN A 114 13.96 22.09 22.13
CA GLN A 114 13.14 21.34 23.08
C GLN A 114 11.66 21.40 22.65
N PRO A 115 10.84 20.42 23.03
CA PRO A 115 9.45 20.36 22.62
C PRO A 115 8.65 21.52 23.25
N CYS A 116 8.21 22.46 22.41
CA CYS A 116 7.29 23.51 22.83
C CYS A 116 5.86 22.94 22.81
N ALA A 117 5.23 22.88 23.98
CA ALA A 117 3.83 22.51 24.11
C ALA A 117 2.93 23.57 23.46
N THR A 118 2.42 23.29 22.26
CA THR A 118 1.24 23.98 21.71
C THR A 118 0.35 22.96 20.99
N ALA A 119 -0.88 22.80 21.47
CA ALA A 119 -1.89 21.98 20.83
C ALA A 119 -2.37 22.68 19.54
N GLY A 120 -2.27 22.02 18.37
CA GLY A 120 -2.39 22.81 17.14
C GLY A 120 -2.47 22.11 15.78
N LYS A 121 -3.12 20.94 15.66
CA LYS A 121 -3.82 20.51 14.41
C LYS A 121 -2.93 20.17 13.16
N TRP A 122 -3.39 19.21 12.34
CA TRP A 122 -2.78 18.67 11.09
C TRP A 122 -1.58 17.71 11.32
N GLY A 123 -1.47 16.54 10.66
CA GLY A 123 -2.41 15.84 9.78
C GLY A 123 -1.79 14.61 9.08
N LYS A 124 -2.62 13.90 8.28
CA LYS A 124 -2.30 13.08 7.10
C LYS A 124 -1.10 12.10 7.16
N ALA A 125 -1.41 10.80 7.18
CA ALA A 125 -0.44 9.73 6.93
C ALA A 125 -0.18 9.49 5.41
N PRO A 126 1.07 9.23 4.98
CA PRO A 126 1.37 8.68 3.65
C PRO A 126 1.34 7.14 3.67
N ARG A 127 0.78 6.55 2.61
CA ARG A 127 0.85 5.11 2.28
C ARG A 127 1.90 4.90 1.17
N SER A 128 2.61 3.77 1.21
CA SER A 128 3.51 3.33 0.14
C SER A 128 3.23 1.87 -0.24
N GLY A 129 3.36 1.53 -1.53
CA GLY A 129 3.41 0.15 -2.05
C GLY A 129 4.79 -0.50 -1.84
N THR A 130 5.19 -1.58 -2.54
CA THR A 130 4.77 -2.02 -3.89
C THR A 130 5.26 -3.46 -4.19
N GLY A 131 4.52 -4.23 -5.02
CA GLY A 131 5.01 -5.34 -5.87
C GLY A 131 5.60 -6.60 -5.17
N SER A 132 6.05 -7.64 -5.86
CA SER A 132 5.74 -8.18 -7.21
C SER A 132 6.52 -9.50 -7.39
N GLY A 133 5.97 -10.51 -8.08
CA GLY A 133 6.69 -11.75 -8.39
C GLY A 133 6.05 -12.50 -9.56
N SER A 134 6.89 -13.04 -10.46
CA SER A 134 6.49 -13.57 -11.78
C SER A 134 7.18 -14.91 -12.07
N GLY A 135 6.51 -15.84 -12.76
CA GLY A 135 7.12 -17.10 -13.21
C GLY A 135 6.17 -18.06 -13.95
N GLU A 136 6.23 -18.05 -15.28
CA GLU A 136 5.81 -19.13 -16.20
C GLU A 136 7.00 -20.15 -16.32
N LEU A 137 6.93 -21.40 -16.80
CA LEU A 137 6.06 -22.06 -17.79
C LEU A 137 6.16 -23.62 -17.70
N SER A 138 5.02 -24.30 -17.94
CA SER A 138 4.74 -25.68 -18.43
C SER A 138 5.79 -26.82 -18.54
N LYS A 139 5.34 -28.04 -18.17
CA LYS A 139 5.26 -29.20 -19.11
C LYS A 139 4.20 -30.23 -18.67
N ALA A 140 3.67 -31.02 -19.60
CA ALA A 140 2.57 -31.96 -19.37
C ALA A 140 2.87 -33.37 -19.92
N ARG A 141 2.29 -34.43 -19.31
CA ARG A 141 1.63 -35.58 -19.98
C ARG A 141 1.04 -36.63 -19.02
N GLN A 142 -0.28 -36.85 -19.17
CA GLN A 142 -1.02 -38.13 -19.25
C GLN A 142 -0.77 -39.28 -18.24
N GLY A 143 -1.81 -39.57 -17.44
CA GLY A 143 -2.08 -40.88 -16.81
C GLY A 143 -2.30 -40.86 -15.28
N THR A 144 -3.08 -41.75 -14.64
CA THR A 144 -4.16 -42.68 -15.08
C THR A 144 -5.18 -42.89 -13.92
N SER A 145 -5.91 -44.02 -13.90
CA SER A 145 -6.88 -44.49 -12.86
C SER A 145 -6.27 -44.74 -11.47
N ARG A 146 -6.96 -44.59 -10.33
CA ARG A 146 -8.21 -45.31 -9.95
C ARG A 146 -8.79 -44.81 -8.60
N ALA A 147 -10.13 -44.85 -8.45
CA ALA A 147 -10.97 -44.89 -7.23
C ALA A 147 -10.79 -43.87 -6.06
N ALA A 148 -11.93 -43.35 -5.57
CA ALA A 148 -12.05 -42.43 -4.42
C ALA A 148 -12.11 -43.17 -3.06
N PRO A 149 -12.14 -42.42 -1.93
CA PRO A 149 -13.47 -42.06 -1.38
C PRO A 149 -13.65 -40.56 -1.12
N ALA A 150 -14.91 -40.14 -1.02
CA ALA A 150 -15.30 -38.74 -0.94
C ALA A 150 -15.20 -38.17 0.49
N VAL A 151 -14.60 -36.99 0.62
CA VAL A 151 -14.83 -36.07 1.74
C VAL A 151 -15.26 -34.70 1.17
N SER A 152 -16.29 -34.13 1.78
CA SER A 152 -16.95 -32.89 1.32
C SER A 152 -16.07 -31.66 1.57
N ASP A 153 -15.13 -31.39 0.67
CA ASP A 153 -14.31 -30.20 0.73
C ASP A 153 -15.08 -29.00 0.15
N GLN A 154 -15.93 -28.36 0.97
CA GLN A 154 -16.46 -27.03 0.65
C GLN A 154 -15.32 -26.02 0.74
N ALA A 155 -14.56 -25.93 -0.36
CA ALA A 155 -13.58 -24.89 -0.57
C ALA A 155 -14.23 -23.52 -0.34
N LYS A 156 -13.92 -22.93 0.82
CA LYS A 156 -14.50 -21.66 1.28
C LYS A 156 -14.04 -20.56 0.33
N VAL A 157 -14.85 -20.29 -0.70
CA VAL A 157 -14.49 -19.38 -1.80
C VAL A 157 -14.09 -18.04 -1.21
N ILE A 158 -12.78 -17.76 -1.23
CA ILE A 158 -12.23 -16.49 -0.79
C ILE A 158 -12.61 -15.46 -1.84
N ARG A 159 -13.85 -14.93 -1.73
CA ARG A 159 -14.33 -13.86 -2.59
C ARG A 159 -13.42 -12.66 -2.39
N ARG A 160 -12.55 -12.41 -3.38
CA ARG A 160 -11.70 -11.23 -3.41
C ARG A 160 -12.61 -9.99 -3.40
N PRO A 161 -12.26 -8.91 -2.67
CA PRO A 161 -13.04 -7.69 -2.69
C PRO A 161 -13.20 -7.16 -4.13
N PRO A 162 -14.36 -6.61 -4.51
CA PRO A 162 -14.59 -6.13 -5.87
C PRO A 162 -13.56 -5.05 -6.26
N THR A 163 -12.89 -5.29 -7.38
CA THR A 163 -11.93 -4.37 -8.01
C THR A 163 -12.59 -3.63 -9.19
N VAL A 164 -12.01 -2.49 -9.52
CA VAL A 164 -12.37 -1.64 -10.67
C VAL A 164 -11.13 -1.43 -11.51
N ILE A 165 -11.23 -1.67 -12.82
CA ILE A 165 -10.14 -1.49 -13.78
C ILE A 165 -10.04 -0.01 -14.20
N CYS A 166 -8.81 0.52 -14.24
CA CYS A 166 -8.55 1.84 -14.80
C CYS A 166 -8.53 1.80 -16.33
N TYR A 167 -9.48 2.49 -16.98
CA TYR A 167 -9.60 2.57 -18.45
C TYR A 167 -8.42 3.22 -19.17
N ILE A 168 -7.46 3.80 -18.44
CA ILE A 168 -6.25 4.43 -19.00
C ILE A 168 -5.06 3.47 -19.00
N CYS A 169 -4.89 2.66 -17.94
CA CYS A 169 -3.69 1.83 -17.77
C CYS A 169 -3.95 0.34 -17.53
N GLY A 170 -5.21 -0.11 -17.56
CA GLY A 170 -5.60 -1.53 -17.44
C GLY A 170 -5.35 -2.15 -16.07
N ARG A 171 -4.97 -1.37 -15.05
CA ARG A 171 -4.71 -1.89 -13.69
C ARG A 171 -5.95 -1.93 -12.84
N GLU A 172 -6.05 -2.97 -12.02
CA GLU A 172 -7.06 -3.12 -10.98
C GLU A 172 -6.80 -2.21 -9.77
N TYR A 173 -7.86 -1.61 -9.26
CA TYR A 173 -7.88 -0.82 -8.03
C TYR A 173 -9.10 -1.20 -7.19
N GLY A 174 -9.06 -0.96 -5.87
CA GLY A 174 -10.29 -0.97 -5.07
C GLY A 174 -11.20 0.21 -5.45
N THR A 175 -12.51 0.03 -5.30
CA THR A 175 -13.57 1.04 -5.60
C THR A 175 -13.32 2.43 -5.01
N LYS A 176 -12.63 2.54 -3.87
CA LYS A 176 -12.26 3.84 -3.26
C LYS A 176 -10.93 4.41 -3.76
N SER A 177 -10.01 3.56 -4.22
CA SER A 177 -8.70 3.98 -4.71
C SER A 177 -8.70 4.44 -6.17
N ILE A 178 -9.63 3.94 -6.99
CA ILE A 178 -9.73 4.33 -8.41
C ILE A 178 -9.98 5.85 -8.57
N SER A 179 -10.81 6.47 -7.72
CA SER A 179 -11.08 7.91 -7.76
C SER A 179 -9.87 8.81 -7.47
N ILE A 180 -8.87 8.29 -6.74
CA ILE A 180 -7.61 8.99 -6.47
C ILE A 180 -6.60 8.71 -7.59
N HIS A 181 -6.63 7.52 -8.16
CA HIS A 181 -5.73 7.09 -9.22
C HIS A 181 -6.07 7.70 -10.59
N GLU A 182 -7.34 7.68 -11.00
CA GLU A 182 -7.82 8.11 -12.31
C GLU A 182 -7.31 9.51 -12.73
N PRO A 183 -7.48 10.59 -11.93
CA PRO A 183 -6.98 11.92 -12.32
C PRO A 183 -5.44 12.00 -12.37
N GLN A 184 -4.74 11.22 -11.54
CA GLN A 184 -3.27 11.16 -11.58
C GLN A 184 -2.78 10.37 -12.81
N CYS A 185 -3.51 9.33 -13.21
CA CYS A 185 -3.23 8.54 -14.39
C CYS A 185 -3.46 9.35 -15.67
N LEU A 186 -4.58 10.08 -15.75
CA LEU A 186 -4.90 10.96 -16.87
C LEU A 186 -3.85 12.08 -17.00
N LYS A 187 -3.45 12.72 -15.88
CA LYS A 187 -2.37 13.71 -15.89
C LYS A 187 -1.04 13.14 -16.41
N LYS A 188 -0.65 11.92 -16.02
CA LYS A 188 0.55 11.27 -16.55
C LYS A 188 0.39 10.97 -18.05
N TRP A 189 -0.78 10.49 -18.46
CA TRP A 189 -1.10 10.20 -19.86
C TRP A 189 -0.97 11.46 -20.74
N HIS A 190 -1.50 12.62 -20.32
CA HIS A 190 -1.34 13.86 -21.09
C HIS A 190 0.14 14.24 -21.23
N GLN A 191 0.92 14.17 -20.14
CA GLN A 191 2.35 14.47 -20.19
C GLN A 191 3.12 13.53 -21.13
N GLU A 192 2.83 12.23 -21.12
CA GLU A 192 3.38 11.27 -22.07
C GLU A 192 2.97 11.63 -23.51
N ASN A 193 1.70 11.95 -23.73
CA ASN A 193 1.14 12.22 -25.06
C ASN A 193 1.63 13.55 -25.64
N ASP A 194 1.85 14.58 -24.83
CA ASP A 194 2.41 15.86 -25.29
C ASP A 194 3.89 15.75 -25.65
N ASN A 195 4.64 14.85 -25.00
CA ASN A 195 6.01 14.55 -25.36
C ASN A 195 6.14 13.74 -26.67
N LEU A 196 5.03 13.19 -27.20
CA LEU A 196 5.03 12.53 -28.51
C LEU A 196 4.98 13.58 -29.66
N PRO A 197 5.68 13.32 -30.78
CA PRO A 197 5.52 14.08 -32.02
C PRO A 197 4.04 14.20 -32.40
N LYS A 198 3.63 15.34 -32.97
CA LYS A 198 2.20 15.64 -33.26
C LYS A 198 1.45 14.52 -33.98
N HIS A 199 2.12 13.81 -34.90
CA HIS A 199 1.54 12.69 -35.67
C HIS A 199 1.45 11.36 -34.91
N LEU A 200 2.11 11.22 -33.75
CA LEU A 200 2.03 10.07 -32.84
C LEU A 200 1.17 10.35 -31.59
N ARG A 201 0.63 11.57 -31.46
CA ARG A 201 -0.25 11.92 -30.35
C ARG A 201 -1.57 11.17 -30.48
N ARG A 202 -1.99 10.52 -29.40
CA ARG A 202 -3.22 9.75 -29.30
C ARG A 202 -4.39 10.65 -28.90
N PRO A 203 -5.64 10.31 -29.26
CA PRO A 203 -6.83 10.96 -28.72
C PRO A 203 -6.96 10.70 -27.22
N GLU A 204 -7.62 11.60 -26.50
CA GLU A 204 -7.82 11.48 -25.05
C GLU A 204 -8.64 10.23 -24.68
N PRO A 205 -8.24 9.45 -23.66
CA PRO A 205 -9.00 8.31 -23.18
C PRO A 205 -10.37 8.74 -22.68
N LYS A 206 -11.43 8.37 -23.41
CA LYS A 206 -12.79 8.60 -22.95
C LYS A 206 -13.13 7.62 -21.85
N LYS A 207 -13.57 8.15 -20.71
CA LYS A 207 -14.17 7.35 -19.63
C LYS A 207 -15.40 6.61 -20.17
N PRO A 208 -15.53 5.29 -20.00
CA PRO A 208 -16.76 4.59 -20.37
C PRO A 208 -17.95 5.15 -19.58
N GLU A 209 -18.96 5.67 -20.28
CA GLU A 209 -20.20 6.10 -19.65
C GLU A 209 -20.99 4.88 -19.20
N VAL A 210 -21.17 4.77 -17.89
CA VAL A 210 -21.92 3.68 -17.26
C VAL A 210 -23.41 3.87 -17.53
N ARG A 211 -23.94 3.18 -18.55
CA ARG A 211 -25.39 3.03 -18.71
C ARG A 211 -25.94 2.26 -17.51
N THR A 212 -26.75 2.94 -16.70
CA THR A 212 -27.52 2.31 -15.63
C THR A 212 -28.61 1.43 -16.21
N VAL A 213 -28.38 0.11 -16.25
CA VAL A 213 -29.38 -0.85 -16.72
C VAL A 213 -30.38 -1.14 -15.59
N GLN A 214 -31.51 -0.43 -15.66
CA GLN A 214 -32.79 -0.71 -14.98
C GLN A 214 -32.90 -0.46 -13.45
N ALA A 215 -34.16 -0.37 -13.02
CA ALA A 215 -34.65 0.29 -11.80
C ALA A 215 -34.43 -0.47 -10.47
N LYS A 216 -33.35 -1.26 -10.34
CA LYS A 216 -33.01 -1.99 -9.10
C LYS A 216 -31.59 -1.79 -8.58
N GLY A 217 -30.83 -0.84 -9.13
CA GLY A 217 -29.60 -0.31 -8.50
C GLY A 217 -28.44 -1.31 -8.35
N PHE A 218 -28.49 -2.45 -9.03
CA PHE A 218 -27.40 -3.42 -9.05
C PHE A 218 -26.46 -3.10 -10.21
N TYR A 219 -25.27 -2.60 -9.89
CA TYR A 219 -24.24 -2.33 -10.90
C TYR A 219 -23.55 -3.63 -11.31
N ASP A 220 -23.58 -3.94 -12.61
CA ASP A 220 -22.73 -4.99 -13.17
C ASP A 220 -21.28 -4.50 -13.21
N LEU A 221 -20.53 -4.80 -12.14
CA LEU A 221 -19.13 -4.43 -11.99
C LEU A 221 -18.24 -5.11 -13.04
N ASP A 222 -18.63 -6.29 -13.53
CA ASP A 222 -17.85 -7.06 -14.48
C ASP A 222 -17.98 -6.44 -15.87
N ALA A 223 -19.19 -6.08 -16.31
CA ALA A 223 -19.40 -5.29 -17.54
C ALA A 223 -18.64 -3.94 -17.53
N LEU A 224 -18.53 -3.29 -16.37
CA LEU A 224 -17.74 -2.06 -16.22
C LEU A 224 -16.23 -2.31 -16.32
N ASN A 225 -15.76 -3.40 -15.74
CA ASN A 225 -14.37 -3.81 -15.83
C ASN A 225 -13.99 -4.19 -17.26
N GLU A 226 -14.84 -4.91 -17.99
CA GLU A 226 -14.63 -5.24 -19.39
C GLU A 226 -14.61 -4.01 -20.31
N ALA A 227 -15.53 -3.06 -20.10
CA ALA A 227 -15.55 -1.79 -20.85
C ALA A 227 -14.29 -0.93 -20.58
N ALA A 228 -13.85 -0.87 -19.33
CA ALA A 228 -12.61 -0.20 -18.95
C ALA A 228 -11.37 -0.92 -19.49
N TRP A 229 -11.32 -2.25 -19.40
CA TRP A 229 -10.25 -3.09 -19.93
C TRP A 229 -10.09 -2.92 -21.44
N THR A 230 -11.19 -2.99 -22.20
CA THR A 230 -11.21 -2.75 -23.65
C THR A 230 -10.67 -1.35 -24.00
N SER A 231 -11.08 -0.34 -23.24
CA SER A 231 -10.62 1.05 -23.42
C SER A 231 -9.13 1.24 -23.11
N ALA A 232 -8.59 0.48 -22.15
CA ALA A 232 -7.16 0.47 -21.83
C ALA A 232 -6.35 -0.29 -22.89
N GLN A 233 -6.87 -1.41 -23.39
CA GLN A 233 -6.24 -2.22 -24.43
C GLN A 233 -6.11 -1.44 -25.75
N ALA A 234 -7.10 -0.61 -26.10
CA ALA A 234 -7.08 0.28 -27.25
C ALA A 234 -5.98 1.36 -27.21
N GLN A 235 -5.34 1.59 -26.06
CA GLN A 235 -4.23 2.55 -25.92
C GLN A 235 -2.84 1.91 -26.07
N LEU A 236 -2.77 0.58 -26.20
CA LEU A 236 -1.52 -0.12 -26.43
C LEU A 236 -1.11 -0.04 -27.90
N VAL A 237 0.17 0.23 -28.14
CA VAL A 237 0.77 0.32 -29.48
C VAL A 237 1.57 -0.95 -29.74
N PRO A 238 1.42 -1.61 -30.91
CA PRO A 238 2.24 -2.77 -31.28
C PRO A 238 3.70 -2.37 -31.51
N CYS A 239 4.62 -3.29 -31.20
CA CYS A 239 6.03 -3.14 -31.54
C CYS A 239 6.29 -3.64 -32.96
N ASP A 240 6.90 -2.79 -33.80
CA ASP A 240 7.15 -3.08 -35.23
C ASP A 240 8.04 -4.32 -35.46
N ILE A 241 8.88 -4.68 -34.47
CA ILE A 241 9.86 -5.78 -34.55
C ILE A 241 9.25 -7.14 -34.15
N CYS A 242 8.29 -7.18 -33.21
CA CYS A 242 7.75 -8.45 -32.68
C CYS A 242 6.21 -8.54 -32.58
N GLY A 243 5.49 -7.48 -32.91
CA GLY A 243 4.03 -7.39 -32.88
C GLY A 243 3.38 -7.33 -31.48
N ARG A 244 4.16 -7.43 -30.39
CA ARG A 244 3.61 -7.32 -29.03
C ARG A 244 3.19 -5.89 -28.70
N THR A 245 2.07 -5.73 -28.01
CA THR A 245 1.46 -4.43 -27.69
C THR A 245 1.92 -3.91 -26.32
N PHE A 246 2.24 -2.62 -26.23
CA PHE A 246 2.73 -1.97 -25.00
C PHE A 246 2.17 -0.55 -24.85
N LEU A 247 2.17 -0.01 -23.63
CA LEU A 247 2.08 1.44 -23.42
C LEU A 247 3.35 2.11 -24.01
N PRO A 248 3.28 3.29 -24.65
CA PRO A 248 4.43 3.92 -25.33
C PRO A 248 5.71 4.04 -24.49
N ASP A 249 5.60 4.47 -23.22
CA ASP A 249 6.70 4.49 -22.24
C ASP A 249 7.48 3.16 -22.18
N ARG A 250 6.75 2.03 -22.23
CA ARG A 250 7.30 0.68 -22.17
C ARG A 250 7.75 0.19 -23.54
N LEU A 251 7.12 0.64 -24.61
CA LEU A 251 7.51 0.31 -25.98
C LEU A 251 8.94 0.79 -26.28
N ILE A 252 9.27 2.03 -25.88
CA ILE A 252 10.62 2.61 -26.05
C ILE A 252 11.67 1.76 -25.33
N VAL A 253 11.39 1.32 -24.09
CA VAL A 253 12.31 0.45 -23.33
C VAL A 253 12.40 -0.93 -23.97
N HIS A 254 11.29 -1.47 -24.47
CA HIS A 254 11.26 -2.78 -25.12
C HIS A 254 12.03 -2.81 -26.44
N GLN A 255 11.85 -1.80 -27.31
CA GLN A 255 12.49 -1.75 -28.63
C GLN A 255 14.03 -1.84 -28.53
N ARG A 256 14.64 -1.28 -27.47
CA ARG A 256 16.11 -1.34 -27.21
C ARG A 256 16.67 -2.76 -27.09
N SER A 257 15.85 -3.74 -26.70
CA SER A 257 16.25 -5.14 -26.54
C SER A 257 15.30 -6.10 -27.26
N CYS A 258 14.50 -5.58 -28.20
CA CYS A 258 13.55 -6.39 -28.94
C CYS A 258 14.27 -7.27 -29.95
N LYS A 259 14.00 -8.58 -29.90
CA LYS A 259 14.43 -9.53 -30.93
C LYS A 259 13.29 -9.72 -31.93
N PRO A 260 13.58 -9.87 -33.23
CA PRO A 260 12.55 -10.19 -34.23
C PRO A 260 11.83 -11.48 -33.84
N LYS A 261 10.53 -11.53 -34.11
CA LYS A 261 9.74 -12.75 -33.89
C LYS A 261 10.25 -13.84 -34.85
N PRO A 262 10.59 -15.06 -34.39
CA PRO A 262 10.94 -16.13 -35.29
C PRO A 262 9.74 -16.42 -36.21
N ALA A 263 10.02 -16.59 -37.50
CA ALA A 263 9.01 -17.01 -38.46
C ALA A 263 8.43 -18.37 -38.03
N LYS A 264 7.12 -18.53 -38.25
CA LYS A 264 6.40 -19.80 -38.07
C LYS A 264 6.21 -20.46 -39.43
#